data_AF-A0A158P7L0-F1
#
_entry.id   AF-A0A158P7L0-F1
#
_cell.length_a   1.000
_cell.length_b   1.000
_cell.length_c   1.000
_cell.angle_alpha   90.00
_cell.angle_beta   90.00
_cell.angle_gamma   90.00
#
_symmetry.space_group_name_H-M   'P 1'
#
loop_
_entity.id
_entity.type
_entity.pdbx_description
1 polymer ?
#
loop_
_entity_poly.entity_id
_entity_poly.type
_entity_poly.pdbx_seq_one_letter_code
_entity_poly.pdbx_strand_id
1 'polypeptide(L)'
;MFRRLGERNYRTESPEFNNSFGSITLSTPSDTTLSSNSADLSNSSEFDSSLTEVETSNECSKDNRILDKSEIAMIEATVCNKLNTIVHLMCEFSTDAVRLQESADDLLDELQTNIHPYLISLDIEMCSAEAVLRFNIDRSKIHESRIDWLLTYTKYQKEMRRVLSELAGPVYDDLEDSLELKKRGCISRRPCSTTIDNLQEMRRGMQRAVAALCGGPRSVA
;
A
#
# COMPACT_ATOMS: atom_id res chain seq x y z
N MET A 1 40.93 -32.54 14.37
CA MET A 1 39.77 -33.01 15.17
C MET A 1 39.18 -31.83 15.94
N PHE A 2 37.88 -31.85 16.18
CA PHE A 2 37.06 -31.00 17.08
C PHE A 2 37.61 -29.66 17.61
N ARG A 3 36.89 -28.57 17.30
CA ARG A 3 36.29 -27.67 18.31
C ARG A 3 34.87 -27.30 17.87
N ARG A 4 34.02 -26.88 18.82
CA ARG A 4 32.58 -26.64 18.61
C ARG A 4 32.32 -25.18 18.26
N LEU A 5 31.33 -24.92 17.39
CA LEU A 5 30.74 -23.59 17.23
C LEU A 5 29.58 -23.43 18.23
N GLY A 6 29.54 -22.31 18.93
CA GLY A 6 28.48 -22.05 19.91
C GLY A 6 28.81 -20.97 20.92
N GLU A 7 28.94 -19.72 20.46
CA GLU A 7 28.71 -18.53 21.30
C GLU A 7 28.45 -17.31 20.40
N ARG A 8 27.35 -16.58 20.66
CA ARG A 8 27.08 -15.27 20.05
C ARG A 8 27.63 -14.21 20.99
N ASN A 9 28.49 -13.32 20.48
CA ASN A 9 28.78 -12.05 21.14
C ASN A 9 28.35 -10.90 20.23
N TYR A 10 27.38 -10.11 20.67
CA TYR A 10 27.02 -8.84 20.04
C TYR A 10 28.07 -7.79 20.41
N ARG A 11 28.65 -7.13 19.41
CA ARG A 11 29.33 -5.84 19.61
C ARG A 11 29.04 -4.93 18.43
N THR A 12 28.48 -3.76 18.72
CA THR A 12 28.18 -2.71 17.73
C THR A 12 29.39 -1.82 17.54
N GLU A 13 29.92 -1.76 16.33
CA GLU A 13 30.89 -0.74 15.90
C GLU A 13 30.38 -0.17 14.56
N SER A 14 30.21 1.14 14.49
CA SER A 14 29.60 1.84 13.35
C SER A 14 30.66 2.22 12.31
N PRO A 15 30.38 2.16 11.00
CA PRO A 15 31.26 2.72 9.98
C PRO A 15 31.16 4.26 9.95
N GLU A 16 32.27 4.95 10.17
CA GLU A 16 32.39 6.37 9.84
C GLU A 16 32.56 6.53 8.32
N PHE A 17 31.78 7.41 7.69
CA PHE A 17 31.92 7.75 6.27
C PHE A 17 32.30 9.22 6.10
N ASN A 18 33.43 9.44 5.41
CA ASN A 18 33.90 10.78 5.04
C ASN A 18 32.92 11.46 4.08
N ASN A 19 32.48 12.68 4.43
CA ASN A 19 31.84 13.61 3.50
C ASN A 19 32.71 14.88 3.39
N SER A 20 33.38 15.04 2.26
CA SER A 20 34.06 16.27 1.88
C SER A 20 33.23 16.98 0.81
N PHE A 21 32.67 18.15 1.13
CA PHE A 21 32.02 19.02 0.18
C PHE A 21 32.60 20.44 0.27
N GLY A 22 33.11 20.93 -0.85
CA GLY A 22 33.70 22.26 -0.95
C GLY A 22 32.63 23.35 -0.95
N SER A 23 32.92 24.47 -0.29
CA SER A 23 32.03 25.64 -0.28
C SER A 23 32.04 26.35 -1.64
N ILE A 24 30.86 26.67 -2.17
CA ILE A 24 30.67 27.52 -3.35
C ILE A 24 29.93 28.78 -2.91
N THR A 25 30.62 29.91 -2.89
CA THR A 25 30.04 31.24 -2.64
C THR A 25 29.57 31.85 -3.96
N LEU A 26 28.31 32.29 -4.03
CA LEU A 26 27.79 33.07 -5.16
C LEU A 26 27.28 34.43 -4.67
N SER A 27 27.68 35.51 -5.36
CA SER A 27 27.52 36.89 -4.89
C SER A 27 26.25 37.57 -5.41
N THR A 28 25.61 38.40 -4.57
CA THR A 28 24.49 39.29 -4.93
C THR A 28 24.93 40.77 -4.93
N PRO A 29 24.65 41.57 -5.98
CA PRO A 29 25.01 42.99 -6.03
C PRO A 29 23.83 43.99 -5.89
N SER A 30 24.13 45.14 -5.25
CA SER A 30 23.54 46.48 -5.43
C SER A 30 22.12 46.84 -4.90
N ASP A 31 22.08 47.60 -3.79
CA ASP A 31 21.77 49.05 -3.70
C ASP A 31 20.95 49.75 -4.83
N THR A 32 20.05 50.73 -4.61
CA THR A 32 19.39 51.38 -3.43
C THR A 32 18.02 51.99 -3.94
N THR A 33 17.30 53.04 -3.48
CA THR A 33 17.49 54.23 -2.58
C THR A 33 16.14 54.95 -2.30
N LEU A 34 16.06 55.80 -1.24
CA LEU A 34 15.03 56.85 -0.96
C LEU A 34 13.56 56.41 -0.65
N SER A 35 12.75 57.10 0.19
CA SER A 35 13.01 58.16 1.19
C SER A 35 11.87 58.29 2.25
N SER A 36 12.25 58.60 3.50
CA SER A 36 11.56 59.43 4.53
C SER A 36 10.03 59.58 4.60
N ASN A 37 9.43 59.32 5.78
CA ASN A 37 8.95 60.38 6.69
C ASN A 37 8.46 59.83 8.06
N SER A 38 7.95 60.71 8.94
CA SER A 38 8.02 60.58 10.41
C SER A 38 6.70 60.71 11.17
N ALA A 39 6.73 60.17 12.41
CA ALA A 39 6.06 60.64 13.62
C ALA A 39 4.60 60.24 13.95
N ASP A 40 4.49 59.69 15.16
CA ASP A 40 3.58 60.08 16.25
C ASP A 40 2.19 59.45 16.52
N LEU A 41 1.91 59.44 17.83
CA LEU A 41 0.63 59.35 18.56
C LEU A 41 -0.22 58.05 18.51
N SER A 42 -0.16 57.34 19.65
CA SER A 42 -1.27 56.88 20.49
C SER A 42 -2.68 56.72 19.90
N ASN A 43 -3.29 55.54 20.11
CA ASN A 43 -4.56 55.47 20.85
C ASN A 43 -4.88 54.05 21.37
N SER A 44 -5.78 54.00 22.35
CA SER A 44 -6.31 52.78 22.98
C SER A 44 -7.68 52.38 22.41
N SER A 45 -7.96 51.08 22.34
CA SER A 45 -9.32 50.57 22.59
C SER A 45 -9.30 49.09 22.96
N GLU A 46 -10.06 48.74 23.99
CA GLU A 46 -10.51 47.37 24.23
C GLU A 46 -11.58 47.03 23.18
N PHE A 47 -11.51 45.84 22.54
CA PHE A 47 -12.72 45.15 22.08
C PHE A 47 -12.47 43.65 21.97
N ASP A 48 -13.39 42.89 22.58
CA ASP A 48 -13.55 41.45 22.42
C ASP A 48 -13.88 41.11 20.95
N SER A 49 -13.44 39.96 20.43
CA SER A 49 -13.90 39.51 19.12
C SER A 49 -13.78 38.00 18.90
N SER A 50 -14.97 37.39 18.92
CA SER A 50 -15.44 36.49 17.87
C SER A 50 -14.82 35.09 17.83
N LEU A 51 -15.55 34.18 18.46
CA LEU A 51 -15.63 32.76 18.06
C LEU A 51 -15.68 32.63 16.53
N THR A 52 -14.62 32.09 15.94
CA THR A 52 -14.63 31.59 14.57
C THR A 52 -14.77 30.07 14.60
N GLU A 53 -16.03 29.60 14.60
CA GLU A 53 -16.34 28.23 14.22
C GLU A 53 -15.99 28.06 12.73
N VAL A 54 -14.75 27.65 12.47
CA VAL A 54 -14.33 27.26 11.12
C VAL A 54 -14.92 25.87 10.85
N GLU A 55 -15.97 25.82 10.03
CA GLU A 55 -16.53 24.56 9.50
C GLU A 55 -15.51 23.86 8.58
N THR A 56 -14.56 23.13 9.16
CA THR A 56 -13.68 22.22 8.44
C THR A 56 -14.45 20.96 8.00
N SER A 57 -15.22 21.12 6.92
CA SER A 57 -15.57 20.10 5.92
C SER A 57 -15.46 18.65 6.41
N ASN A 58 -16.41 18.22 7.24
CA ASN A 58 -16.32 16.96 7.98
C ASN A 58 -16.71 15.74 7.13
N GLU A 59 -15.85 15.39 6.18
CA GLU A 59 -15.98 14.19 5.35
C GLU A 59 -15.41 12.92 6.03
N CYS A 60 -15.07 13.00 7.32
CA CYS A 60 -14.50 11.92 8.14
C CYS A 60 -15.44 11.50 9.31
N SER A 61 -16.74 11.36 9.02
CA SER A 61 -17.76 11.05 10.06
C SER A 61 -18.77 9.95 9.71
N LYS A 62 -18.54 9.15 8.67
CA LYS A 62 -19.39 7.97 8.36
C LYS A 62 -18.92 6.66 9.01
N ASP A 63 -17.63 6.53 9.30
CA ASP A 63 -17.04 5.25 9.75
C ASP A 63 -17.15 4.97 11.26
N ASN A 64 -17.64 5.94 12.04
CA ASN A 64 -17.76 5.82 13.50
C ASN A 64 -18.95 4.96 14.00
N ARG A 65 -19.54 4.11 13.13
CA ARG A 65 -20.65 3.20 13.46
C ARG A 65 -20.14 1.76 13.64
N ILE A 66 -20.63 1.09 14.69
CA ILE A 66 -20.46 -0.38 14.83
C ILE A 66 -21.26 -1.05 13.71
N LEU A 67 -20.57 -1.84 12.89
CA LEU A 67 -21.13 -2.51 11.72
C LEU A 67 -21.57 -3.94 12.05
N ASP A 68 -22.60 -4.37 11.35
CA ASP A 68 -23.11 -5.74 11.43
C ASP A 68 -22.38 -6.69 10.48
N LYS A 69 -22.53 -7.99 10.76
CA LYS A 69 -21.78 -9.06 10.08
C LYS A 69 -21.93 -9.01 8.56
N SER A 70 -23.09 -8.63 8.04
CA SER A 70 -23.37 -8.48 6.61
C SER A 70 -22.65 -7.28 5.98
N GLU A 71 -22.57 -6.15 6.68
CA GLU A 71 -21.86 -4.95 6.19
C GLU A 71 -20.36 -5.24 6.05
N ILE A 72 -19.75 -5.84 7.09
CA ILE A 72 -18.35 -6.27 7.05
C ILE A 72 -18.10 -7.38 6.02
N ALA A 73 -19.02 -8.35 5.87
CA ALA A 73 -18.91 -9.39 4.84
C ALA A 73 -18.90 -8.82 3.41
N MET A 74 -19.68 -7.76 3.13
CA MET A 74 -19.68 -7.12 1.81
C MET A 74 -18.38 -6.34 1.53
N ILE A 75 -17.82 -5.66 2.53
CA ILE A 75 -16.52 -4.97 2.41
C ILE A 75 -15.42 -5.99 2.08
N GLU A 76 -15.33 -7.06 2.89
CA GLU A 76 -14.33 -8.12 2.73
C GLU A 76 -14.48 -8.88 1.40
N ALA A 77 -15.72 -9.17 0.97
CA ALA A 77 -15.98 -9.78 -0.33
C ALA A 77 -15.60 -8.86 -1.51
N THR A 78 -15.83 -7.55 -1.38
CA THR A 78 -15.46 -6.57 -2.42
C THR A 78 -13.94 -6.51 -2.60
N VAL A 79 -13.20 -6.40 -1.50
CA VAL A 79 -11.73 -6.47 -1.48
C VAL A 79 -11.21 -7.79 -2.04
N CYS A 80 -11.76 -8.92 -1.60
CA CYS A 80 -11.36 -10.26 -2.07
C CYS A 80 -11.58 -10.44 -3.58
N ASN A 81 -12.69 -9.93 -4.12
CA ASN A 81 -12.97 -9.97 -5.55
C ASN A 81 -12.00 -9.10 -6.36
N LYS A 82 -11.68 -7.88 -5.90
CA LYS A 82 -10.67 -7.01 -6.56
C LYS A 82 -9.28 -7.65 -6.54
N LEU A 83 -8.88 -8.24 -5.42
CA LEU A 83 -7.62 -8.96 -5.29
C LEU A 83 -7.57 -10.18 -6.22
N ASN A 84 -8.67 -10.94 -6.34
CA ASN A 84 -8.75 -12.05 -7.28
C ASN A 84 -8.63 -11.57 -8.74
N THR A 85 -9.23 -10.43 -9.09
CA THR A 85 -9.10 -9.82 -10.43
C THR A 85 -7.66 -9.45 -10.76
N ILE A 86 -6.94 -8.75 -9.88
CA ILE A 86 -5.54 -8.35 -10.18
C ILE A 86 -4.58 -9.54 -10.17
N VAL A 87 -4.78 -10.55 -9.32
CA VAL A 87 -4.07 -11.85 -9.44
C VAL A 87 -4.32 -12.50 -10.80
N HIS A 88 -5.57 -12.46 -11.30
CA HIS A 88 -5.90 -12.99 -12.61
C HIS A 88 -5.19 -12.20 -13.73
N LEU A 89 -5.26 -10.87 -13.72
CA LEU A 89 -4.60 -10.01 -14.71
C LEU A 89 -3.07 -10.22 -14.73
N MET A 90 -2.40 -10.17 -13.57
CA MET A 90 -0.94 -10.36 -13.52
C MET A 90 -0.49 -11.76 -13.97
N CYS A 91 -1.31 -12.80 -13.78
CA CYS A 91 -1.06 -14.12 -14.34
C CYS A 91 -1.17 -14.15 -15.88
N GLU A 92 -2.15 -13.45 -16.46
CA GLU A 92 -2.31 -13.31 -17.91
C GLU A 92 -1.16 -12.48 -18.50
N PHE A 93 -0.92 -11.27 -17.97
CA PHE A 93 0.25 -10.44 -18.29
C PHE A 93 1.58 -11.21 -18.25
N SER A 94 1.83 -11.99 -17.18
CA SER A 94 3.05 -12.81 -17.07
C SER A 94 3.16 -13.88 -18.16
N THR A 95 2.02 -14.38 -18.67
CA THR A 95 1.97 -15.35 -19.74
C THR A 95 2.39 -14.72 -21.07
N ASP A 96 1.95 -13.50 -21.33
CA ASP A 96 2.22 -12.81 -22.61
C ASP A 96 3.62 -12.18 -22.63
N ALA A 97 4.09 -11.70 -21.47
CA ALA A 97 5.50 -11.40 -21.22
C ALA A 97 6.42 -12.62 -21.42
N VAL A 98 6.00 -13.85 -21.07
CA VAL A 98 6.79 -15.08 -21.34
C VAL A 98 6.73 -15.50 -22.81
N ARG A 99 5.59 -15.30 -23.48
CA ARG A 99 5.33 -15.74 -24.86
C ARG A 99 5.81 -14.78 -25.94
N LEU A 100 6.07 -13.51 -25.61
CA LEU A 100 6.35 -12.44 -26.57
C LEU A 100 5.18 -12.22 -27.56
N GLN A 101 3.94 -12.17 -27.05
CA GLN A 101 2.77 -11.84 -27.88
C GLN A 101 2.74 -10.36 -28.27
N GLU A 102 3.28 -9.50 -27.41
CA GLU A 102 3.30 -8.04 -27.54
C GLU A 102 4.74 -7.50 -27.34
N SER A 103 4.97 -6.21 -27.62
CA SER A 103 6.31 -5.65 -27.46
C SER A 103 6.66 -5.40 -25.99
N ALA A 104 7.95 -5.31 -25.69
CA ALA A 104 8.41 -4.99 -24.34
C ALA A 104 8.10 -3.53 -23.93
N ASP A 105 7.83 -2.65 -24.89
CA ASP A 105 7.41 -1.27 -24.64
C ASP A 105 5.92 -1.19 -24.27
N ASP A 106 5.05 -1.87 -25.03
CA ASP A 106 3.60 -1.88 -24.78
C ASP A 106 3.29 -2.53 -23.42
N LEU A 107 3.93 -3.66 -23.11
CA LEU A 107 3.77 -4.36 -21.83
C LEU A 107 4.30 -3.54 -20.64
N LEU A 108 5.34 -2.73 -20.81
CA LEU A 108 5.80 -1.81 -19.74
C LEU A 108 4.80 -0.67 -19.52
N ASP A 109 4.22 -0.13 -20.59
CA ASP A 109 3.18 0.90 -20.48
C ASP A 109 1.94 0.36 -19.78
N GLU A 110 1.46 -0.85 -20.11
CA GLU A 110 0.34 -1.48 -19.37
C GLU A 110 0.68 -1.71 -17.89
N LEU A 111 1.88 -2.23 -17.60
CA LEU A 111 2.32 -2.52 -16.23
C LEU A 111 2.34 -1.24 -15.36
N GLN A 112 2.86 -0.14 -15.91
CA GLN A 112 3.03 1.12 -15.20
C GLN A 112 1.77 2.00 -15.18
N THR A 113 0.92 1.95 -16.21
CA THR A 113 -0.29 2.80 -16.32
C THR A 113 -1.58 2.13 -15.84
N ASN A 114 -1.70 0.79 -15.93
CA ASN A 114 -2.91 0.07 -15.54
C ASN A 114 -2.71 -0.80 -14.29
N ILE A 115 -1.68 -1.66 -14.27
CA ILE A 115 -1.49 -2.64 -13.17
C ILE A 115 -1.02 -1.94 -11.89
N HIS A 116 0.03 -1.12 -11.96
CA HIS A 116 0.59 -0.44 -10.79
C HIS A 116 -0.42 0.48 -10.06
N PRO A 117 -1.20 1.35 -10.75
CA PRO A 117 -2.23 2.15 -10.08
C PRO A 117 -3.37 1.30 -9.48
N TYR A 118 -3.71 0.15 -10.07
CA TYR A 118 -4.69 -0.78 -9.50
C TYR A 118 -4.19 -1.37 -8.18
N LEU A 119 -2.91 -1.78 -8.12
CA LEU A 119 -2.28 -2.30 -6.90
C LEU A 119 -2.27 -1.26 -5.78
N ILE A 120 -1.93 0.01 -6.07
CA ILE A 120 -1.99 1.12 -5.10
C ILE A 120 -3.42 1.38 -4.63
N SER A 121 -4.39 1.44 -5.55
CA SER A 121 -5.80 1.68 -5.21
C SER A 121 -6.34 0.58 -4.29
N LEU A 122 -6.00 -0.68 -4.59
CA LEU A 122 -6.36 -1.83 -3.76
C LEU A 122 -5.66 -1.80 -2.39
N ASP A 123 -4.39 -1.38 -2.29
CA ASP A 123 -3.69 -1.22 -1.01
C ASP A 123 -4.42 -0.26 -0.06
N ILE A 124 -4.90 0.87 -0.60
CA ILE A 124 -5.69 1.88 0.13
C ILE A 124 -7.05 1.31 0.58
N GLU A 125 -7.77 0.63 -0.32
CA GLU A 125 -9.05 -0.03 0.03
C GLU A 125 -8.87 -1.11 1.11
N MET A 126 -7.78 -1.88 1.04
CA MET A 126 -7.43 -2.88 2.04
C MET A 126 -7.11 -2.25 3.41
N CYS A 127 -6.36 -1.15 3.44
CA CYS A 127 -6.10 -0.41 4.67
C CYS A 127 -7.39 0.14 5.31
N SER A 128 -8.33 0.61 4.48
CA SER A 128 -9.66 1.05 4.93
C SER A 128 -10.47 -0.10 5.55
N ALA A 129 -10.51 -1.26 4.88
CA ALA A 129 -11.19 -2.46 5.39
C ALA A 129 -10.57 -2.98 6.71
N GLU A 130 -9.24 -2.98 6.83
CA GLU A 130 -8.55 -3.34 8.09
C GLU A 130 -8.87 -2.33 9.22
N ALA A 131 -8.92 -1.03 8.92
CA ALA A 131 -9.31 0.00 9.89
C ALA A 131 -10.75 -0.19 10.39
N VAL A 132 -11.69 -0.54 9.50
CA VAL A 132 -13.09 -0.86 9.85
C VAL A 132 -13.17 -2.11 10.73
N LEU A 133 -12.42 -3.18 10.44
CA LEU A 133 -12.36 -4.37 11.31
C LEU A 133 -11.79 -4.02 12.68
N ARG A 134 -10.68 -3.27 12.73
CA ARG A 134 -10.02 -2.84 13.98
C ARG A 134 -10.96 -1.98 14.84
N PHE A 135 -11.64 -1.00 14.25
CA PHE A 135 -12.63 -0.16 14.92
C PHE A 135 -13.74 -0.97 15.61
N ASN A 136 -14.21 -2.03 14.95
CA ASN A 136 -15.27 -2.90 15.45
C ASN A 136 -14.77 -3.89 16.53
N ILE A 137 -13.55 -4.41 16.38
CA ILE A 137 -12.90 -5.24 17.41
C ILE A 137 -12.68 -4.44 18.69
N ASP A 138 -12.17 -3.21 18.59
CA ASP A 138 -11.81 -2.38 19.75
C ASP A 138 -13.03 -1.87 20.54
N ARG A 139 -14.25 -2.03 19.98
CA ARG A 139 -15.54 -1.75 20.63
C ARG A 139 -16.30 -3.00 21.07
N SER A 140 -15.81 -4.20 20.73
CA SER A 140 -16.43 -5.48 21.09
C SER A 140 -15.86 -6.03 22.39
N LYS A 141 -16.71 -6.50 23.31
CA LYS A 141 -16.24 -7.21 24.51
C LYS A 141 -15.88 -8.65 24.17
N ILE A 142 -14.89 -9.21 24.88
CA ILE A 142 -14.37 -10.57 24.65
C ILE A 142 -15.40 -11.72 24.80
N HIS A 143 -16.56 -11.44 25.42
CA HIS A 143 -17.66 -12.39 25.58
C HIS A 143 -18.82 -12.18 24.57
N GLU A 144 -18.71 -11.23 23.65
CA GLU A 144 -19.69 -11.05 22.57
C GLU A 144 -19.39 -12.01 21.42
N SER A 145 -20.38 -12.77 20.98
CA SER A 145 -20.27 -13.67 19.81
C SER A 145 -19.95 -12.97 18.48
N ARG A 146 -19.84 -11.64 18.47
CA ARG A 146 -19.32 -10.88 17.33
C ARG A 146 -17.79 -10.96 17.20
N ILE A 147 -17.06 -11.23 18.29
CA ILE A 147 -15.60 -11.31 18.27
C ILE A 147 -15.10 -12.47 17.39
N ASP A 148 -15.79 -13.62 17.40
CA ASP A 148 -15.38 -14.81 16.65
C ASP A 148 -15.37 -14.60 15.14
N TRP A 149 -16.41 -13.92 14.61
CA TRP A 149 -16.48 -13.62 13.19
C TRP A 149 -15.62 -12.42 12.80
N LEU A 150 -15.48 -11.40 13.66
CA LEU A 150 -14.50 -10.32 13.44
C LEU A 150 -13.08 -10.86 13.32
N LEU A 151 -12.63 -11.68 14.28
CA LEU A 151 -11.32 -12.35 14.26
C LEU A 151 -11.15 -13.33 13.09
N THR A 152 -12.25 -13.79 12.49
CA THR A 152 -12.21 -14.60 11.27
C THR A 152 -11.93 -13.71 10.05
N TYR A 153 -12.60 -12.56 9.90
CA TYR A 153 -12.28 -11.61 8.83
C TYR A 153 -10.87 -11.01 8.99
N THR A 154 -10.39 -10.73 10.21
CA THR A 154 -8.99 -10.29 10.41
C THR A 154 -7.95 -11.31 9.94
N LYS A 155 -8.27 -12.62 9.93
CA LYS A 155 -7.39 -13.65 9.35
C LYS A 155 -7.43 -13.60 7.82
N TYR A 156 -8.59 -13.37 7.23
CA TYR A 156 -8.73 -13.21 5.78
C TYR A 156 -8.02 -11.94 5.29
N GLN A 157 -8.20 -10.79 5.95
CA GLN A 157 -7.41 -9.57 5.66
C GLN A 157 -5.92 -9.86 5.67
N LYS A 158 -5.37 -10.48 6.71
CA LYS A 158 -3.92 -10.76 6.78
C LYS A 158 -3.41 -11.63 5.63
N GLU A 159 -4.19 -12.61 5.17
CA GLU A 159 -3.81 -13.42 4.02
C GLU A 159 -3.97 -12.66 2.70
N MET A 160 -5.01 -11.84 2.55
CA MET A 160 -5.18 -10.95 1.40
C MET A 160 -4.06 -9.90 1.33
N ARG A 161 -3.63 -9.33 2.46
CA ARG A 161 -2.49 -8.40 2.56
C ARG A 161 -1.20 -9.10 2.13
N ARG A 162 -0.97 -10.34 2.57
CA ARG A 162 0.18 -11.16 2.15
C ARG A 162 0.21 -11.37 0.64
N VAL A 163 -0.93 -11.70 0.03
CA VAL A 163 -1.06 -11.85 -1.42
C VAL A 163 -0.80 -10.52 -2.13
N LEU A 164 -1.35 -9.40 -1.66
CA LEU A 164 -1.10 -8.09 -2.26
C LEU A 164 0.38 -7.67 -2.17
N SER A 165 1.05 -7.90 -1.03
CA SER A 165 2.48 -7.60 -0.87
C SER A 165 3.38 -8.49 -1.73
N GLU A 166 2.99 -9.73 -2.02
CA GLU A 166 3.71 -10.60 -2.97
C GLU A 166 3.55 -10.07 -4.42
N LEU A 167 2.33 -9.65 -4.80
CA LEU A 167 2.04 -9.06 -6.12
C LEU A 167 2.79 -7.74 -6.34
N ALA A 168 2.65 -6.79 -5.40
CA ALA A 168 3.12 -5.41 -5.54
C ALA A 168 4.60 -5.20 -5.13
N GLY A 169 5.30 -6.27 -4.76
CA GLY A 169 6.74 -6.30 -4.60
C GLY A 169 7.36 -7.31 -5.56
N PRO A 170 7.83 -8.48 -5.08
CA PRO A 170 8.70 -9.38 -5.84
C PRO A 170 8.13 -9.86 -7.18
N VAL A 171 6.81 -9.92 -7.34
CA VAL A 171 6.18 -10.27 -8.62
C VAL A 171 6.16 -9.09 -9.59
N TYR A 172 5.79 -7.89 -9.14
CA TYR A 172 5.85 -6.66 -9.95
C TYR A 172 7.29 -6.36 -10.37
N ASP A 173 8.23 -6.39 -9.42
CA ASP A 173 9.64 -6.06 -9.61
C ASP A 173 10.28 -6.95 -10.70
N ASP A 174 10.13 -8.29 -10.62
CA ASP A 174 10.71 -9.23 -11.59
C ASP A 174 10.01 -9.17 -12.96
N LEU A 175 8.71 -8.82 -13.02
CA LEU A 175 8.03 -8.54 -14.27
C LEU A 175 8.63 -7.29 -14.95
N GLU A 176 8.74 -6.17 -14.22
CA GLU A 176 9.28 -4.91 -14.71
C GLU A 176 10.75 -5.05 -15.14
N ASP A 177 11.62 -5.59 -14.29
CA ASP A 177 13.03 -5.91 -14.61
C ASP A 177 13.14 -6.78 -15.87
N SER A 178 12.28 -7.78 -16.03
CA SER A 178 12.33 -8.68 -17.18
C SER A 178 11.98 -8.00 -18.50
N LEU A 179 11.14 -6.96 -18.46
CA LEU A 179 10.70 -6.19 -19.63
C LEU A 179 11.65 -5.02 -19.90
N GLU A 180 12.13 -4.31 -18.87
CA GLU A 180 13.20 -3.31 -18.96
C GLU A 180 14.43 -3.88 -19.67
N LEU A 181 14.87 -5.08 -19.27
CA LEU A 181 16.02 -5.74 -19.88
C LEU A 181 15.76 -6.11 -21.34
N LYS A 182 14.55 -6.55 -21.72
CA LYS A 182 14.19 -6.79 -23.13
C LYS A 182 14.18 -5.51 -23.96
N LYS A 183 13.61 -4.41 -23.41
CA LYS A 183 13.62 -3.06 -24.01
C LYS A 183 15.04 -2.56 -24.25
N ARG A 184 15.98 -2.90 -23.36
CA ARG A 184 17.44 -2.69 -23.51
C ARG A 184 18.14 -3.71 -24.43
N GLY A 185 17.41 -4.61 -25.08
CA GLY A 185 17.91 -5.57 -26.08
C GLY A 185 18.19 -6.99 -25.56
N CYS A 186 17.97 -7.29 -24.28
CA CYS A 186 18.20 -8.63 -23.70
C CYS A 186 17.02 -9.58 -23.94
N ILE A 187 16.72 -9.87 -25.22
CA ILE A 187 15.53 -10.61 -25.70
C ILE A 187 15.31 -11.96 -24.97
N SER A 188 16.37 -12.64 -24.55
CA SER A 188 16.29 -13.93 -23.83
C SER A 188 15.89 -13.82 -22.36
N ARG A 189 15.77 -12.63 -21.76
CA ARG A 189 15.31 -12.46 -20.38
C ARG A 189 13.81 -12.81 -20.30
N ARG A 190 13.43 -13.45 -19.20
CA ARG A 190 12.05 -13.78 -18.82
C ARG A 190 11.88 -13.52 -17.32
N PRO A 191 10.63 -13.39 -16.82
CA PRO A 191 10.34 -13.51 -15.40
C PRO A 191 10.89 -14.83 -14.85
N CYS A 192 11.26 -14.83 -13.57
CA CYS A 192 11.76 -16.01 -12.88
C CYS A 192 10.66 -17.08 -12.74
N SER A 193 11.03 -18.36 -12.72
CA SER A 193 10.06 -19.45 -12.59
C SER A 193 9.27 -19.34 -11.28
N THR A 194 9.95 -18.96 -10.18
CA THR A 194 9.32 -18.69 -8.88
C THR A 194 8.19 -17.67 -8.97
N THR A 195 8.36 -16.61 -9.76
CA THR A 195 7.35 -15.56 -9.99
C THR A 195 6.09 -16.16 -10.63
N ILE A 196 6.27 -17.00 -11.65
CA ILE A 196 5.20 -17.69 -12.37
C ILE A 196 4.51 -18.72 -11.46
N ASP A 197 5.28 -19.52 -10.71
CA ASP A 197 4.76 -20.54 -9.79
C ASP A 197 3.97 -19.89 -8.64
N ASN A 198 4.49 -18.82 -8.03
CA ASN A 198 3.81 -18.03 -6.98
C ASN A 198 2.51 -17.43 -7.52
N LEU A 199 2.52 -16.84 -8.73
CA LEU A 199 1.31 -16.33 -9.40
C LEU A 199 0.25 -17.44 -9.59
N GLN A 200 0.64 -18.62 -10.06
CA GLN A 200 -0.28 -19.75 -10.24
C GLN A 200 -0.80 -20.32 -8.92
N GLU A 201 -0.01 -20.34 -7.85
CA GLU A 201 -0.50 -20.70 -6.51
C GLU A 201 -1.45 -19.64 -5.96
N MET A 202 -1.12 -18.35 -6.05
CA MET A 202 -2.00 -17.25 -5.63
C MET A 202 -3.34 -17.27 -6.37
N ARG A 203 -3.34 -17.51 -7.69
CA ARG A 203 -4.55 -17.67 -8.50
C ARG A 203 -5.45 -18.81 -7.97
N ARG A 204 -4.86 -19.97 -7.66
CA ARG A 204 -5.58 -21.11 -7.05
C ARG A 204 -6.00 -20.83 -5.59
N GLY A 205 -5.26 -20.00 -4.87
CA GLY A 205 -5.60 -19.50 -3.53
C GLY A 205 -6.85 -18.62 -3.57
N MET A 206 -6.82 -17.56 -4.38
CA MET A 206 -7.91 -16.59 -4.50
C MET A 206 -9.21 -17.22 -5.01
N GLN A 207 -9.15 -18.14 -5.98
CA GLN A 207 -10.34 -18.88 -6.43
C GLN A 207 -11.02 -19.66 -5.27
N ARG A 208 -10.24 -20.24 -4.36
CA ARG A 208 -10.77 -20.91 -3.14
C ARG A 208 -11.28 -19.90 -2.11
N ALA A 209 -10.60 -18.76 -1.95
CA ALA A 209 -11.02 -17.69 -1.04
C ALA A 209 -12.35 -17.05 -1.47
N VAL A 210 -12.48 -16.68 -2.74
CA VAL A 210 -13.72 -16.15 -3.34
C VAL A 210 -14.86 -17.17 -3.20
N ALA A 211 -14.63 -18.46 -3.44
CA ALA A 211 -15.63 -19.50 -3.21
C ALA A 211 -16.08 -19.59 -1.74
N ALA A 212 -15.21 -19.30 -0.77
CA ALA A 212 -15.51 -19.36 0.67
C ALA A 212 -16.09 -18.06 1.25
N LEU A 213 -15.84 -16.91 0.62
CA LEU A 213 -16.28 -15.57 1.05
C LEU A 213 -17.50 -15.05 0.28
N CYS A 214 -17.51 -15.24 -1.04
CA CYS A 214 -18.53 -14.72 -1.96
C CYS A 214 -19.55 -15.80 -2.35
N GLY A 215 -19.21 -17.09 -2.18
CA GLY A 215 -20.09 -18.22 -2.45
C GLY A 215 -21.03 -18.55 -1.28
N GLY A 216 -22.25 -17.99 -1.31
CA GLY A 216 -23.35 -18.39 -0.40
C GLY A 216 -24.32 -19.40 -1.04
N PRO A 217 -25.18 -20.08 -0.23
CA PRO A 217 -25.27 -20.02 1.22
C PRO A 217 -24.61 -21.23 1.91
N ARG A 218 -24.21 -21.08 3.18
CA ARG A 218 -24.10 -22.25 4.07
C ARG A 218 -25.52 -22.67 4.45
N SER A 219 -25.94 -23.86 4.01
CA SER A 219 -27.21 -24.44 4.44
C SER A 219 -27.24 -24.57 5.97
N VAL A 220 -28.36 -24.22 6.58
CA VAL A 220 -28.63 -24.57 7.97
C VAL A 220 -28.93 -26.07 8.04
N ALA A 221 -28.34 -26.75 9.02
CA ALA A 221 -28.56 -28.15 9.38
C ALA A 221 -28.41 -28.28 10.90
#